data_AF-A0A961IRS4-F1
#
_entry.id   AF-A0A961IRS4-F1
#
_cell.length_a   1.000
_cell.length_b   1.000
_cell.length_c   1.000
_cell.angle_alpha   90.00
_cell.angle_beta   90.00
_cell.angle_gamma   90.00
#
_symmetry.space_group_name_H-M   'P 1'
#
loop_
_entity.id
_entity.type
_entity.pdbx_description
1 polymer ?
#
loop_
_entity_poly.entity_id
_entity_poly.type
_entity_poly.pdbx_seq_one_letter_code
_entity_poly.pdbx_strand_id
1 'polypeptide(L)'
;MHIPDQESRGHTLPTGLYFVIGGALLSLTVLTVAASYVNWGEVVGGGFATNIFIAMFIATVKASLVLLYFMHMKYEDGVIWGFGIVYPLLLFALLVGFACIDLFLRVVPSGTVAPEPQAVIESVPPVSAQLP
;
A
#
# COMPACT_ATOMS: atom_id res chain seq x y z
N MET A 1 58.03 -16.53 7.53
CA MET A 1 56.83 -16.17 6.75
C MET A 1 55.68 -16.02 7.73
N HIS A 2 55.37 -14.79 8.12
CA HIS A 2 54.36 -14.44 9.12
C HIS A 2 53.06 -14.14 8.38
N ILE A 3 52.01 -14.92 8.62
CA ILE A 3 50.68 -14.65 8.08
C ILE A 3 50.06 -13.62 9.03
N PRO A 4 49.71 -12.41 8.58
CA PRO A 4 48.97 -11.48 9.41
C PRO A 4 47.63 -12.13 9.76
N ASP A 5 47.33 -12.18 11.05
CA ASP A 5 46.04 -12.54 11.60
C ASP A 5 44.98 -11.59 11.02
N GLN A 6 43.99 -12.17 10.34
CA GLN A 6 42.84 -11.45 9.83
C GLN A 6 41.99 -11.06 11.03
N GLU A 7 42.26 -9.89 11.60
CA GLU A 7 41.45 -9.23 12.62
C GLU A 7 39.99 -9.26 12.14
N SER A 8 39.16 -10.03 12.84
CA SER A 8 37.74 -10.16 12.55
C SER A 8 37.05 -8.82 12.81
N ARG A 9 37.02 -7.95 11.79
CA ARG A 9 36.32 -6.66 11.79
C ARG A 9 34.79 -6.86 11.67
N GLY A 10 34.25 -7.79 12.45
CA GLY A 10 32.82 -8.03 12.61
C GLY A 10 32.20 -7.04 13.59
N HIS A 11 32.32 -5.74 13.35
CA HIS A 11 31.51 -4.75 14.05
C HIS A 11 30.32 -4.37 13.17
N THR A 12 29.50 -5.37 12.86
CA THR A 12 28.14 -5.14 12.37
C THR A 12 27.33 -4.51 13.50
N LEU A 13 26.51 -3.54 13.16
CA LEU A 13 25.75 -2.69 14.08
C LEU A 13 25.07 -3.49 15.20
N PRO A 14 24.90 -2.92 16.41
CA PRO A 14 24.33 -3.63 17.55
C PRO A 14 22.99 -4.25 17.16
N THR A 15 22.91 -5.58 17.17
CA THR A 15 21.73 -6.34 16.73
C THR A 15 20.46 -5.89 17.45
N GLY A 16 20.61 -5.40 18.69
CA GLY A 16 19.51 -4.84 19.48
C GLY A 16 18.83 -3.62 18.85
N LEU A 17 19.56 -2.78 18.09
CA LEU A 17 18.97 -1.61 17.43
C LEU A 17 17.90 -2.05 16.41
N TYR A 18 18.20 -3.08 15.61
CA TYR A 18 17.26 -3.62 14.63
C TYR A 18 15.99 -4.19 15.28
N PHE A 19 16.10 -4.83 16.45
CA PHE A 19 14.94 -5.32 17.19
C PHE A 19 14.06 -4.19 17.71
N VAL A 20 14.64 -3.09 18.19
CA VAL A 20 13.89 -1.91 18.65
C VAL A 20 13.14 -1.27 17.47
N ILE A 21 13.80 -1.08 16.34
CA ILE A 21 13.18 -0.47 15.15
C ILE A 21 12.15 -1.41 14.53
N GLY A 22 12.43 -2.71 14.51
CA GLY A 22 11.47 -3.73 14.10
C GLY A 22 10.21 -3.70 14.96
N GLY A 23 10.35 -3.54 16.28
CA GLY A 23 9.24 -3.31 17.20
C GLY A 23 8.45 -2.04 16.89
N ALA A 24 9.14 -0.92 16.60
CA ALA A 24 8.52 0.33 16.18
C ALA A 24 7.76 0.21 14.84
N LEU A 25 8.27 -0.56 13.88
CA LEU A 25 7.58 -0.84 12.63
C LEU A 25 6.33 -1.71 12.83
N LEU A 26 6.39 -2.67 13.75
CA LEU A 26 5.26 -3.50 14.11
C LEU A 26 4.15 -2.66 14.77
N SER A 27 4.50 -1.76 15.69
CA SER A 27 3.54 -0.84 16.30
C SER A 27 2.92 0.13 15.27
N LEU A 28 3.73 0.67 14.35
CA LEU A 28 3.20 1.49 13.24
C LEU A 28 2.24 0.69 12.34
N THR A 29 2.48 -0.61 12.16
CA THR A 29 1.58 -1.48 11.38
C THR A 29 0.24 -1.68 12.08
N VAL A 30 0.26 -1.94 13.39
CA VAL A 30 -0.97 -1.97 14.21
C VAL A 30 -1.70 -0.63 14.13
N LEU A 31 -0.97 0.48 14.17
CA LEU A 31 -1.55 1.81 14.02
C LEU A 31 -2.19 2.02 12.64
N THR A 32 -1.60 1.46 11.57
CA THR A 32 -2.18 1.57 10.22
C THR A 32 -3.47 0.76 10.10
N VAL A 33 -3.51 -0.42 10.71
CA VAL A 33 -4.70 -1.27 10.78
C VAL A 33 -5.78 -0.60 11.62
N ALA A 34 -5.42 -0.05 12.79
CA ALA A 34 -6.35 0.72 13.60
C ALA A 34 -6.92 1.94 12.84
N ALA A 35 -6.07 2.65 12.09
CA ALA A 35 -6.50 3.75 11.25
C ALA A 35 -7.47 3.33 10.14
N SER A 36 -7.40 2.08 9.64
CA SER A 36 -8.37 1.56 8.66
C SER A 36 -9.76 1.24 9.25
N TYR A 37 -9.86 1.03 10.57
CA TYR A 37 -11.14 0.76 11.23
C TYR A 37 -11.89 2.03 11.65
N VAL A 38 -11.19 3.17 11.76
CA VAL A 38 -11.77 4.43 12.21
C VAL A 38 -12.08 5.32 11.01
N ASN A 39 -13.35 5.74 10.88
CA ASN A 39 -13.75 6.75 9.90
C ASN A 39 -13.51 8.16 10.47
N TRP A 40 -12.30 8.68 10.24
CA TRP A 40 -11.89 10.04 10.63
C TRP A 40 -12.69 11.13 9.90
N GLY A 41 -13.26 10.81 8.75
CA GLY A 41 -14.08 11.72 7.96
C GLY A 41 -15.34 12.23 8.68
N GLU A 42 -15.94 11.42 9.56
CA GLU A 42 -17.17 11.76 10.30
C GLU A 42 -16.88 12.56 11.57
N VAL A 43 -15.71 12.32 12.20
CA VAL A 43 -15.31 12.96 13.46
C VAL A 43 -14.70 14.35 13.26
N VAL A 44 -14.00 14.60 12.14
CA VAL A 44 -13.22 15.82 11.88
C VAL A 44 -13.85 16.72 10.79
N GLY A 45 -14.98 16.32 10.19
CA GLY A 45 -15.72 17.15 9.23
C GLY A 45 -15.03 17.32 7.86
N GLY A 46 -14.22 16.34 7.47
CA GLY A 46 -13.30 16.42 6.31
C GLY A 46 -13.50 15.34 5.24
N GLY A 47 -14.71 14.80 5.06
CA GLY A 47 -15.04 13.89 3.95
C GLY A 47 -14.08 12.69 3.75
N PHE A 48 -14.01 12.17 2.53
CA PHE A 48 -13.21 10.98 2.18
C PHE A 48 -11.69 11.23 2.20
N ALA A 49 -11.26 12.46 1.88
CA ALA A 49 -9.84 12.79 1.71
C ALA A 49 -9.06 12.72 3.03
N THR A 50 -9.66 13.09 4.16
CA THR A 50 -8.97 13.10 5.47
C THR A 50 -8.47 11.72 5.89
N ASN A 51 -9.28 10.66 5.67
CA ASN A 51 -8.85 9.30 5.96
C ASN A 51 -7.60 8.89 5.15
N ILE A 52 -7.60 9.24 3.86
CA ILE A 52 -6.47 8.95 2.96
C ILE A 52 -5.21 9.71 3.40
N PHE A 53 -5.33 11.00 3.71
CA PHE A 53 -4.18 11.79 4.15
C PHE A 53 -3.54 11.23 5.42
N ILE A 54 -4.35 10.82 6.40
CA ILE A 54 -3.86 10.19 7.64
C ILE A 54 -3.17 8.86 7.32
N ALA A 55 -3.79 8.01 6.50
CA ALA A 55 -3.21 6.74 6.09
C ALA A 55 -1.88 6.91 5.35
N MET A 56 -1.80 7.88 4.42
CA MET A 56 -0.59 8.22 3.67
C MET A 56 0.51 8.81 4.55
N PHE A 57 0.16 9.62 5.55
CA PHE A 57 1.11 10.15 6.50
C PHE A 57 1.76 9.03 7.33
N ILE A 58 0.96 8.13 7.90
CA ILE A 58 1.45 6.97 8.67
C ILE A 58 2.32 6.06 7.78
N ALA A 59 1.88 5.79 6.56
CA ALA A 59 2.63 5.00 5.60
C ALA A 59 4.00 5.63 5.26
N THR A 60 4.06 6.96 5.12
CA THR A 60 5.31 7.69 4.85
C THR A 60 6.29 7.54 6.00
N VAL A 61 5.84 7.74 7.25
CA VAL A 61 6.71 7.57 8.44
C VAL A 61 7.24 6.14 8.51
N LYS A 62 6.39 5.14 8.25
CA LYS A 62 6.80 3.73 8.20
C LYS A 62 7.88 3.49 7.14
N ALA A 63 7.68 4.01 5.94
CA ALA A 63 8.62 3.87 4.82
C ALA A 63 9.98 4.52 5.14
N SER A 64 10.00 5.70 5.77
CA SER A 64 11.24 6.37 6.19
C SER A 64 12.03 5.53 7.20
N LEU A 65 11.38 4.91 8.19
CA LEU A 65 12.05 4.02 9.15
C LEU A 65 12.64 2.78 8.47
N VAL A 66 11.89 2.16 7.55
CA VAL A 66 12.39 1.01 6.78
C VAL A 66 13.63 1.40 5.98
N LEU A 67 13.57 2.54 5.29
CA LEU A 67 14.65 3.00 4.44
C LEU A 67 15.91 3.35 5.23
N LEU A 68 15.78 4.07 6.34
CA LEU A 68 16.93 4.51 7.13
C LEU A 68 17.67 3.36 7.84
N TYR A 69 16.95 2.30 8.24
CA TYR A 69 17.50 1.28 9.13
C TYR A 69 17.58 -0.11 8.52
N PHE A 70 16.53 -0.61 7.85
CA PHE A 70 16.54 -1.95 7.26
C PHE A 70 17.22 -2.00 5.91
N MET A 71 17.12 -0.93 5.13
CA MET A 71 17.96 -0.74 3.94
C MET A 71 19.34 -0.18 4.28
N HIS A 72 19.72 -0.17 5.57
CA HIS A 72 21.06 0.10 6.11
C HIS A 72 21.67 1.49 5.74
N MET A 73 20.86 2.33 5.09
CA MET A 73 21.20 3.62 4.47
C MET A 73 21.90 4.62 5.39
N LYS A 74 21.71 4.52 6.72
CA LYS A 74 22.39 5.37 7.71
C LYS A 74 23.91 5.13 7.77
N TYR A 75 24.43 4.00 7.30
CA TYR A 75 25.81 3.57 7.53
C TYR A 75 26.61 3.25 6.26
N GLU A 76 26.08 3.54 5.07
CA GLU A 76 26.70 3.21 3.78
C GLU A 76 27.13 4.42 2.95
N ASP A 77 27.97 4.15 1.96
CA ASP A 77 28.49 5.11 0.99
C ASP A 77 27.38 5.84 0.20
N GLY A 78 27.66 7.09 -0.19
CA GLY A 78 26.67 8.00 -0.80
C GLY A 78 26.01 7.52 -2.10
N VAL A 79 26.62 6.57 -2.82
CA VAL A 79 26.03 5.96 -4.01
C VAL A 79 24.88 5.02 -3.65
N ILE A 80 25.05 4.20 -2.60
CA ILE A 80 24.03 3.28 -2.09
C ILE A 80 22.90 4.08 -1.45
N TRP A 81 23.22 5.18 -0.76
CA TRP A 81 22.25 6.12 -0.21
C TRP A 81 21.35 6.73 -1.29
N GLY A 82 21.95 7.18 -2.41
CA GLY A 82 21.19 7.70 -3.55
C GLY A 82 20.27 6.65 -4.18
N PHE A 83 20.78 5.44 -4.42
CA PHE A 83 19.98 4.35 -4.98
C PHE A 83 18.84 3.93 -4.04
N GLY A 84 19.09 3.88 -2.74
CA GLY A 84 18.12 3.55 -1.70
C GLY A 84 16.94 4.52 -1.66
N ILE A 85 17.14 5.82 -1.92
CA ILE A 85 16.03 6.78 -1.99
C ILE A 85 15.37 6.77 -3.37
N VAL A 86 16.17 6.85 -4.43
CA VAL A 86 15.66 7.10 -5.79
C VAL A 86 14.87 5.90 -6.31
N TYR A 87 15.35 4.67 -6.10
CA TYR A 87 14.70 3.48 -6.63
C TYR A 87 13.29 3.23 -6.09
N PRO A 88 13.04 3.16 -4.76
CA PRO A 88 11.70 2.93 -4.24
C PRO A 88 10.77 4.12 -4.50
N LEU A 89 11.28 5.34 -4.53
CA LEU A 89 10.45 6.53 -4.81
C LEU A 89 10.03 6.57 -6.29
N LEU A 90 10.93 6.18 -7.20
CA LEU A 90 10.61 6.00 -8.61
C LEU A 90 9.59 4.88 -8.81
N LEU A 91 9.76 3.72 -8.17
CA LEU A 91 8.79 2.61 -8.26
C LEU A 91 7.44 3.00 -7.65
N PHE A 92 7.43 3.68 -6.52
CA PHE A 92 6.20 4.16 -5.89
C PHE A 92 5.46 5.14 -6.80
N ALA A 93 6.15 6.13 -7.37
CA ALA A 93 5.56 7.08 -8.30
C ALA A 93 5.04 6.40 -9.58
N LEU A 94 5.79 5.43 -10.13
CA LEU A 94 5.38 4.67 -11.30
C LEU A 94 4.13 3.83 -11.01
N LEU A 95 4.11 3.10 -9.89
CA LEU A 95 3.00 2.23 -9.51
C LEU A 95 1.74 3.02 -9.17
N VAL A 96 1.86 4.08 -8.36
CA VAL A 96 0.73 4.94 -8.01
C VAL A 96 0.25 5.71 -9.23
N GLY A 97 1.15 6.27 -10.04
CA GLY A 97 0.81 6.96 -11.27
C GLY A 97 0.06 6.05 -12.25
N PHE A 98 0.56 4.83 -12.46
CA PHE A 98 -0.11 3.84 -13.30
C PHE A 98 -1.48 3.42 -12.74
N ALA A 99 -1.60 3.18 -11.43
CA ALA A 99 -2.87 2.87 -10.79
C ALA A 99 -3.88 4.04 -10.91
N CYS A 100 -3.43 5.28 -10.77
CA CYS A 100 -4.26 6.45 -11.01
C CYS A 100 -4.75 6.49 -12.47
N ILE A 101 -3.84 6.30 -13.44
CA ILE A 101 -4.21 6.25 -14.86
C ILE A 101 -5.23 5.13 -15.13
N ASP A 102 -5.05 3.93 -14.57
CA ASP A 102 -6.02 2.84 -14.66
C ASP A 102 -7.38 3.28 -14.13
N LEU A 103 -7.43 3.89 -12.94
CA LEU A 103 -8.68 4.38 -12.34
C LEU A 103 -9.37 5.43 -13.21
N PHE A 104 -8.62 6.35 -13.82
CA PHE A 104 -9.19 7.40 -14.67
C PHE A 104 -9.68 6.86 -16.02
N LEU A 105 -8.98 5.87 -16.59
CA LEU A 105 -9.31 5.28 -17.88
C LEU A 105 -10.23 4.07 -17.77
N ARG A 106 -10.53 3.60 -16.55
CA ARG A 106 -11.40 2.46 -16.30
C ARG A 106 -12.82 2.78 -16.78
N VAL A 107 -13.20 2.17 -17.90
CA VAL A 107 -14.59 2.09 -18.33
C VAL A 107 -15.34 1.14 -17.40
N VAL A 108 -16.42 1.63 -16.78
CA VAL A 108 -17.37 0.75 -16.06
C VAL A 108 -18.27 0.13 -17.12
N PRO A 109 -18.31 -1.21 -17.28
CA PRO A 109 -19.22 -1.84 -18.22
C PRO A 109 -20.68 -1.66 -17.73
N SER A 110 -21.37 -0.66 -18.28
CA SER A 110 -22.82 -0.52 -18.13
C SER A 110 -23.50 -1.50 -19.09
N GLY A 111 -23.86 -2.70 -18.63
CA GLY A 111 -24.80 -3.54 -19.40
C GLY A 111 -24.56 -5.05 -19.45
N THR A 112 -24.34 -5.70 -18.31
CA THR A 112 -24.69 -7.14 -18.21
C THR A 112 -25.67 -7.40 -17.08
N VAL A 113 -26.69 -6.53 -16.97
CA VAL A 113 -28.01 -7.05 -16.60
C VAL A 113 -28.53 -7.66 -17.91
N ALA A 114 -28.39 -8.99 -18.06
CA ALA A 114 -29.28 -9.72 -18.96
C ALA A 114 -30.71 -9.24 -18.68
N PRO A 115 -31.59 -9.09 -19.68
CA PRO A 115 -32.94 -8.58 -19.46
C PRO A 115 -33.51 -9.24 -18.20
N GLU A 116 -33.88 -8.43 -17.21
CA GLU A 116 -34.36 -8.96 -15.94
C GLU A 116 -35.41 -10.03 -16.26
N PRO A 117 -35.34 -11.25 -15.67
CA PRO A 117 -36.27 -12.32 -16.01
C PRO A 117 -37.74 -11.87 -15.95
N GLN A 118 -38.06 -10.88 -15.11
CA GLN A 118 -39.38 -10.26 -14.99
C GLN A 118 -39.82 -9.49 -16.25
N ALA A 119 -38.92 -8.75 -16.92
CA ALA A 119 -39.24 -7.99 -18.14
C ALA A 119 -39.50 -8.91 -19.35
N VAL A 120 -38.90 -10.10 -19.36
CA VAL A 120 -39.20 -11.14 -20.34
C VAL A 120 -40.54 -11.82 -20.02
N ILE A 121 -40.88 -12.00 -18.74
CA ILE A 121 -42.16 -12.59 -18.31
C ILE A 121 -43.33 -11.61 -18.54
N GLU A 122 -43.11 -10.30 -18.46
CA GLU A 122 -44.13 -9.28 -18.71
C GLU A 122 -44.49 -9.12 -20.19
N SER A 123 -43.54 -9.33 -21.10
CA SER A 123 -43.75 -9.25 -22.54
C SER A 123 -44.23 -10.56 -23.19
N VAL A 124 -44.16 -11.69 -22.46
CA VAL A 124 -44.69 -12.98 -22.91
C VAL A 124 -46.12 -13.13 -22.41
N PRO A 125 -47.14 -13.26 -23.31
CA PRO A 125 -48.52 -13.45 -22.88
C PRO A 125 -48.65 -14.73 -22.03
N PRO A 126 -49.55 -14.75 -21.04
CA PRO A 126 -49.69 -15.91 -20.16
C PRO A 126 -50.01 -17.14 -20.99
N VAL A 127 -49.35 -18.27 -20.71
CA VAL A 127 -49.50 -19.54 -21.44
C VAL A 127 -50.97 -19.99 -21.53
N SER A 128 -51.82 -19.53 -20.59
CA SER A 128 -53.29 -19.73 -20.61
C SER A 128 -54.03 -19.03 -21.76
N ALA A 129 -53.42 -18.06 -22.44
CA ALA A 129 -53.97 -17.37 -23.61
C ALA A 129 -53.54 -18.00 -24.95
N GLN A 130 -52.70 -19.04 -24.92
CA GLN A 130 -52.09 -19.67 -26.09
C GLN A 130 -52.59 -21.12 -26.32
N LEU A 131 -53.53 -21.61 -25.51
CA LEU A 131 -54.17 -22.92 -25.72
C LEU A 131 -55.37 -22.78 -26.69
N PRO A 132 -55.55 -23.71 -27.65
CA PRO A 132 -56.69 -23.70 -28.57
C PRO A 132 -58.02 -24.05 -27.87
#